data_AF-A0A542RI79-F1
#
_entry.id   AF-A0A542RI79-F1
#
_cell.length_a   1.000
_cell.length_b   1.000
_cell.length_c   1.000
_cell.angle_alpha   90.00
_cell.angle_beta   90.00
_cell.angle_gamma   90.00
#
_symmetry.space_group_name_H-M   'P 1'
#
loop_
_entity.id
_entity.type
_entity.pdbx_description
1 polymer ?
#
loop_
_entity_poly.entity_id
_entity_poly.type
_entity_poly.pdbx_seq_one_letter_code
_entity_poly.pdbx_strand_id
1 'polypeptide(L)' 'MVTLVVCVFESDGSFFSVVKLNGIEVTVPISSEVYNLLKLIGVPNCPQVS' A
#
# COMPACT_ATOMS: atom_id res chain seq x y z
N MET A 1 -5.56 11.02 15.11
CA MET A 1 -4.49 10.12 14.65
C MET A 1 -4.84 9.74 13.21
N VAL A 2 -4.06 10.17 12.22
CA VAL A 2 -4.38 9.93 10.80
C VAL A 2 -3.36 8.94 10.26
N THR A 3 -3.81 7.72 10.00
CA THR A 3 -3.07 6.71 9.24
C THR A 3 -3.46 6.90 7.79
N LEU A 4 -2.55 7.42 6.97
CA LEU A 4 -2.82 7.67 5.55
C LEU A 4 -2.18 6.54 4.73
N VAL A 5 -2.98 5.85 3.92
CA VAL A 5 -2.48 4.92 2.91
C VAL A 5 -1.80 5.75 1.83
N VAL A 6 -0.51 5.53 1.62
CA VAL A 6 0.31 6.29 0.68
C VAL A 6 0.19 5.70 -0.72
N CYS A 7 0.45 4.39 -0.82
CA CYS A 7 0.44 3.67 -2.08
C CYS A 7 0.39 2.14 -1.84
N VAL A 8 0.17 1.37 -2.90
CA VAL A 8 0.20 -0.10 -2.88
C VAL A 8 1.15 -0.66 -3.94
N PHE A 9 1.64 -1.87 -3.76
CA PHE A 9 2.41 -2.58 -4.79
C PHE A 9 2.27 -4.11 -4.65
N GLU A 10 2.59 -4.80 -5.73
CA GLU A 10 2.65 -6.27 -5.80
C GLU A 10 4.12 -6.69 -6.00
N SER A 11 4.56 -7.70 -5.26
CA SER A 11 5.88 -8.34 -5.43
C SER A 11 5.70 -9.85 -5.31
N ASP A 12 6.09 -10.58 -6.34
CA ASP A 12 6.14 -12.05 -6.33
C ASP A 12 4.82 -12.72 -5.89
N GLY A 13 3.68 -12.15 -6.32
CA GLY A 13 2.34 -12.63 -5.97
C GLY A 13 1.87 -12.28 -4.54
N SER A 14 2.64 -11.47 -3.82
CA SER A 14 2.27 -10.90 -2.52
C SER A 14 1.92 -9.42 -2.65
N PHE A 15 0.96 -8.95 -1.84
CA PHE A 15 0.45 -7.58 -1.90
C PHE A 15 0.85 -6.78 -0.67
N PHE A 16 1.24 -5.53 -0.90
CA PHE A 16 1.71 -4.65 0.16
C PHE A 16 1.07 -3.26 0.05
N SER A 17 0.91 -2.62 1.21
CA SER A 17 0.54 -1.21 1.31
C SER A 17 1.62 -0.46 2.08
N VAL A 18 1.98 0.72 1.59
CA VAL A 18 2.81 1.67 2.33
C VAL A 18 1.88 2.62 3.08
N VAL A 19 1.98 2.63 4.40
CA VAL A 19 1.20 3.50 5.28
C VAL A 19 2.12 4.48 5.99
N LYS A 20 1.64 5.70 6.24
CA LYS A 20 2.40 6.72 6.98
C LYS A 20 1.92 6.77 8.43
N LEU A 21 2.78 6.33 9.35
CA LEU A 21 2.55 6.31 10.80
C LEU A 21 3.46 7.33 11.47
N ASN A 22 2.87 8.40 12.02
CA ASN A 22 3.61 9.50 12.66
C ASN A 22 4.74 10.09 11.78
N GLY A 23 4.51 10.17 10.47
CA GLY A 23 5.49 10.68 9.52
C GLY A 23 6.45 9.64 8.95
N ILE A 24 6.45 8.41 9.48
CA ILE A 24 7.30 7.30 9.04
C ILE A 24 6.51 6.42 8.07
N GLU A 25 7.11 6.09 6.93
CA GLU A 25 6.53 5.15 5.97
C GLU A 25 6.85 3.70 6.38
N VAL A 26 5.81 2.87 6.47
CA VAL A 26 5.91 1.47 6.85
C VAL A 26 5.20 0.62 5.80
N THR A 27 5.87 -0.42 5.33
CA THR A 27 5.29 -1.42 4.44
C THR A 27 4.58 -2.48 5.26
N VAL A 28 3.28 -2.68 5.00
CA VAL A 28 2.47 -3.72 5.64
C VAL A 28 1.95 -4.70 4.58
N PRO A 29 2.01 -6.02 4.83
CA PRO A 29 1.37 -6.99 3.96
C PRO A 29 -0.15 -6.84 4.04
N ILE A 30 -0.82 -6.99 2.90
CA ILE A 30 -2.27 -6.93 2.78
C ILE A 30 -2.79 -8.13 1.98
N SER A 31 -4.08 -8.42 2.09
CA SER A 31 -4.71 -9.44 1.25
C SER A 31 -4.99 -8.90 -0.16
N SER A 32 -5.24 -9.82 -1.10
CA SER A 32 -5.58 -9.47 -2.49
C SER A 32 -6.88 -8.66 -2.59
N GLU A 33 -7.86 -8.93 -1.73
CA GLU A 33 -9.14 -8.23 -1.67
C GLU A 33 -8.94 -6.77 -1.24
N VAL A 34 -8.09 -6.55 -0.23
CA VAL A 34 -7.75 -5.19 0.24
C VAL A 34 -6.96 -4.45 -0.85
N TYR A 35 -6.01 -5.10 -1.51
CA TYR A 35 -5.28 -4.50 -2.62
C TYR A 35 -6.22 -4.03 -3.74
N ASN A 36 -7.15 -4.89 -4.16
CA ASN A 36 -8.15 -4.57 -5.19
C ASN A 36 -9.10 -3.45 -4.76
N LEU A 37 -9.52 -3.43 -3.49
CA LEU A 37 -10.34 -2.35 -2.95
C LEU A 37 -9.59 -1.01 -2.97
N LEU A 38 -8.33 -0.99 -2.52
CA LEU A 38 -7.48 0.19 -2.53
C LEU A 38 -7.26 0.70 -3.96
N LYS A 39 -7.10 -0.20 -4.92
CA LYS A 39 -7.06 0.14 -6.35
C LYS A 39 -8.34 0.77 -6.87
N LEU A 40 -9.50 0.23 -6.51
CA LEU A 40 -10.81 0.75 -6.93
C LEU A 40 -11.08 2.17 -6.41
N ILE A 41 -10.64 2.48 -5.19
CA ILE A 41 -10.78 3.84 -4.62
C ILE A 41 -9.68 4.81 -5.10
N GLY A 42 -8.78 4.37 -5.98
CA GLY A 42 -7.78 5.22 -6.61
C GLY A 42 -6.47 5.39 -5.83
N VAL A 43 -6.13 4.48 -4.91
CA VAL A 43 -4.80 4.51 -4.26
C VAL A 43 -3.72 4.24 -5.31
N PRO A 44 -2.68 5.10 -5.40
CA PRO A 44 -1.65 4.97 -6.43
C PRO A 44 -0.74 3.77 -6.18
N ASN A 45 -0.04 3.35 -7.24
CA ASN A 45 1.06 2.40 -7.10
C ASN A 45 2.28 3.07 -6.46
N CYS A 46 2.99 2.36 -5.60
CA CYS A 46 4.30 2.81 -5.15
C CYS A 46 5.30 2.78 -6.31
N PRO A 47 6.24 3.73 -6.39
CA PRO A 47 7.33 3.62 -7.34
C PRO A 47 8.11 2.34 -7.06
N GLN A 48 8.16 1.41 -8.02
CA GLN A 48 8.98 0.21 -7.90
C GLN A 48 10.45 0.64 -7.89
N VAL A 49 11.06 0.65 -6.72
CA VAL A 49 12.51 0.78 -6.60
C VAL A 49 13.07 -0.59 -6.96
N SER A 50 13.66 -0.70 -8.16
CA SER A 50 14.36 -1.92 -8.63
C SER A 50 15.54 -2.29 -7.75
#